data_AF-A0A2D9KWE7-F1
#
_entry.id   AF-A0A2D9KWE7-F1
#
_cell.length_a   1.000
_cell.length_b   1.000
_cell.length_c   1.000
_cell.angle_alpha   90.00
_cell.angle_beta   90.00
_cell.angle_gamma   90.00
#
_symmetry.space_group_name_H-M   'P 1'
#
loop_
_entity.id
_entity.type
_entity.pdbx_description
1 polymer ?
#
loop_
_entity_poly.entity_id
_entity_poly.type
_entity_poly.pdbx_seq_one_letter_code
_entity_poly.pdbx_strand_id
1 'polypeptide(L)'
;MKFLNSNTVFFRKNKLTMAFIFALGSVSLLACTPDNEVTGSLDQNEFIDRVSERGVFDDWDVNDDNQLSEDEWSQHDEYNLIYESWDQDGDGQLSENEFHEGLYRHYDGNNSGDIEEKEWSEAKNAGWMDI
;
A
#
# COMPACT_ATOMS: atom_id res chain seq x y z
N MET A 1 10.88 -30.52 -38.85
CA MET A 1 11.30 -29.74 -37.66
C MET A 1 11.15 -28.27 -37.98
N LYS A 2 10.21 -27.58 -37.33
CA LYS A 2 10.17 -26.12 -37.20
C LYS A 2 9.25 -25.83 -36.01
N PHE A 3 9.88 -25.48 -34.89
CA PHE A 3 9.22 -25.07 -33.66
C PHE A 3 8.64 -23.67 -33.90
N LEU A 4 7.34 -23.51 -33.66
CA LEU A 4 6.75 -22.19 -33.48
C LEU A 4 6.59 -22.00 -31.97
N ASN A 5 7.48 -21.18 -31.43
CA ASN A 5 7.48 -20.67 -30.07
C ASN A 5 6.28 -19.71 -29.94
N SER A 6 5.27 -20.10 -29.18
CA SER A 6 4.14 -19.24 -28.85
C SER A 6 4.60 -18.25 -27.76
N ASN A 7 5.00 -17.05 -28.18
CA ASN A 7 5.17 -15.93 -27.27
C ASN A 7 3.78 -15.55 -26.74
N THR A 8 3.49 -15.89 -25.49
CA THR A 8 2.34 -15.38 -24.76
C THR A 8 2.54 -13.88 -24.58
N VAL A 9 1.75 -13.10 -25.34
CA VAL A 9 1.68 -11.65 -25.21
C VAL A 9 1.04 -11.36 -23.85
N PHE A 10 1.87 -11.00 -22.87
CA PHE A 10 1.41 -10.44 -21.61
C PHE A 10 0.78 -9.07 -21.89
N PHE A 11 -0.55 -8.99 -21.82
CA PHE A 11 -1.26 -7.72 -21.88
C PHE A 11 -1.08 -7.01 -20.54
N ARG A 12 -0.19 -6.02 -20.49
CA ARG A 12 -0.10 -5.07 -19.38
C ARG A 12 -1.41 -4.28 -19.35
N LYS A 13 -2.22 -4.46 -18.30
CA LYS A 13 -3.49 -3.76 -18.10
C LYS A 13 -3.19 -2.26 -17.93
N ASN A 14 -3.54 -1.42 -18.89
CA ASN A 14 -3.60 0.03 -18.68
C ASN A 14 -4.82 0.34 -17.80
N LYS A 15 -4.67 0.33 -16.47
CA LYS A 15 -5.70 0.84 -15.56
C LYS A 15 -5.65 2.38 -15.61
N LEU A 16 -6.75 2.99 -16.06
CA LEU A 16 -6.90 4.43 -16.23
C LEU A 16 -7.58 4.94 -14.94
N THR A 17 -6.78 5.33 -13.95
CA THR A 17 -7.27 5.71 -12.62
C THR A 17 -8.04 7.04 -12.70
N MET A 18 -9.34 6.98 -12.46
CA MET A 18 -10.25 8.12 -12.44
C MET A 18 -10.44 8.55 -10.98
N ALA A 19 -9.70 9.58 -10.55
CA ALA A 19 -9.79 10.11 -9.19
C ALA A 19 -11.18 10.70 -8.91
N PHE A 20 -11.93 10.08 -8.00
CA PHE A 20 -13.17 10.62 -7.44
C PHE A 20 -12.80 11.50 -6.23
N ILE A 21 -12.76 12.82 -6.40
CA ILE A 21 -12.56 13.75 -5.28
C ILE A 21 -13.89 13.87 -4.52
N PHE A 22 -14.03 13.15 -3.41
CA PHE A 22 -15.13 13.34 -2.46
C PHE A 22 -14.78 14.48 -1.50
N ALA A 23 -15.31 15.66 -1.77
CA ALA A 23 -15.22 16.82 -0.90
C ALA A 23 -16.13 16.64 0.32
N LEU A 24 -15.59 16.26 1.47
CA LEU A 24 -16.25 16.43 2.77
C LEU A 24 -15.24 16.84 3.84
N GLY A 25 -15.25 18.14 4.18
CA GLY A 25 -15.34 18.49 5.61
C GLY A 25 -14.07 18.85 6.38
N SER A 26 -13.10 19.55 5.79
CA SER A 26 -12.28 20.57 6.47
C SER A 26 -11.56 21.39 5.40
N VAL A 27 -11.76 22.70 5.40
CA VAL A 27 -11.14 23.60 4.42
C VAL A 27 -9.65 23.71 4.73
N SER A 28 -8.87 22.85 4.10
CA SER A 28 -7.48 23.12 3.73
C SER A 28 -7.41 23.06 2.20
N LEU A 29 -7.61 24.22 1.56
CA LEU A 29 -7.24 24.43 0.16
C LEU A 29 -5.71 24.46 0.07
N LEU A 30 -5.03 23.32 0.27
CA LEU A 30 -3.65 23.16 -0.16
C LEU A 30 -3.69 22.58 -1.57
N ALA A 31 -3.56 23.48 -2.53
CA ALA A 31 -3.20 23.11 -3.89
C ALA A 31 -1.92 22.27 -3.84
N CYS A 32 -2.04 21.00 -4.25
CA CYS A 32 -1.04 20.18 -4.92
C CYS A 32 0.39 20.74 -4.81
N THR A 33 1.08 20.41 -3.72
CA THR A 33 2.53 20.28 -3.81
C THR A 33 2.79 18.96 -4.55
N PRO A 34 3.56 18.95 -5.65
CA PRO A 34 3.90 17.73 -6.38
C PRO A 34 4.91 16.85 -5.62
N ASP A 35 4.89 16.90 -4.30
CA ASP A 35 5.71 16.08 -3.43
C ASP A 35 4.88 15.70 -2.21
N ASN A 36 4.87 14.41 -1.94
CA ASN A 36 4.12 13.72 -0.90
C ASN A 36 4.70 14.03 0.48
N GLU A 37 4.83 15.30 0.83
CA GLU A 37 5.37 15.74 2.10
C GLU A 37 4.24 15.86 3.11
N VAL A 38 4.43 15.27 4.28
CA VAL A 38 3.52 15.41 5.41
C VAL A 38 3.97 16.64 6.19
N THR A 39 3.13 17.68 6.23
CA THR A 39 3.40 18.87 7.05
C THR A 39 2.87 18.64 8.46
N GLY A 40 3.57 17.81 9.25
CA GLY A 40 3.15 17.43 10.61
C GLY A 40 3.28 15.93 10.86
N SER A 41 2.25 15.35 11.47
CA SER A 41 2.08 13.91 11.63
C SER A 41 0.76 13.49 10.98
N LEU A 42 0.67 12.24 10.55
CA LEU A 42 -0.57 11.61 10.08
C LEU A 42 -1.12 10.74 11.19
N ASP A 43 -2.40 10.88 11.53
CA ASP A 43 -3.03 9.86 12.35
C ASP A 43 -3.18 8.54 11.56
N GLN A 44 -3.57 7.46 12.25
CA GLN A 44 -3.74 6.15 11.61
C GLN A 44 -4.67 6.19 10.39
N ASN A 45 -5.79 6.92 10.43
CA ASN A 45 -6.73 6.97 9.32
C ASN A 45 -6.14 7.76 8.16
N GLU A 46 -5.50 8.90 8.43
CA GLU A 46 -4.84 9.69 7.39
C GLU A 46 -3.69 8.93 6.71
N PHE A 47 -2.94 8.12 7.47
CA PHE A 47 -1.94 7.22 6.90
C PHE A 47 -2.59 6.17 6.00
N ILE A 48 -3.63 5.48 6.48
CA ILE A 48 -4.34 4.46 5.71
C ILE A 48 -4.91 5.05 4.42
N ASP A 49 -5.58 6.20 4.50
CA ASP A 49 -6.13 6.89 3.32
C ASP A 49 -5.05 7.13 2.26
N ARG A 50 -3.84 7.56 2.67
CA ARG A 50 -2.72 7.81 1.74
C ARG A 50 -2.16 6.54 1.12
N VAL A 51 -2.23 5.41 1.82
CA VAL A 51 -1.82 4.10 1.33
C VAL A 51 -2.86 3.57 0.35
N SER A 52 -4.14 3.62 0.72
CA SER A 52 -5.25 3.20 -0.13
C SER A 52 -5.36 4.05 -1.41
N GLU A 53 -5.12 5.36 -1.33
CA GLU A 53 -5.07 6.26 -2.50
C GLU A 53 -4.00 5.85 -3.54
N ARG A 54 -2.93 5.19 -3.09
CA ARG A 54 -1.90 4.62 -3.97
C ARG A 54 -2.30 3.28 -4.56
N GLY A 55 -3.30 2.59 -4.01
CA GLY A 55 -3.74 1.30 -4.49
C GLY A 55 -2.71 0.19 -4.28
N VAL A 56 -1.90 0.28 -3.21
CA VAL A 56 -0.86 -0.73 -2.92
C VAL A 56 -1.50 -2.09 -2.67
N PHE A 57 -2.55 -2.15 -1.84
CA PHE A 57 -3.26 -3.40 -1.58
C PHE A 57 -3.80 -4.01 -2.88
N ASP A 58 -4.47 -3.20 -3.71
CA ASP A 58 -5.01 -3.63 -5.02
C ASP A 58 -3.92 -4.07 -6.03
N ASP A 59 -2.67 -3.62 -5.86
CA ASP A 59 -1.55 -4.04 -6.72
C ASP A 59 -0.95 -5.38 -6.23
N TRP A 60 -0.93 -5.59 -4.91
CA TRP A 60 -0.38 -6.78 -4.27
C TRP A 60 -1.39 -7.95 -4.26
N ASP A 61 -2.70 -7.65 -4.24
CA ASP A 61 -3.78 -8.61 -4.43
C ASP A 61 -3.89 -8.98 -5.91
N VAL A 62 -2.97 -9.85 -6.37
CA VAL A 62 -2.86 -10.25 -7.77
C VAL A 62 -4.11 -11.01 -8.25
N ASN A 63 -4.77 -11.71 -7.34
CA ASN A 63 -5.91 -12.57 -7.65
C ASN A 63 -7.28 -11.87 -7.51
N ASP A 64 -7.30 -10.63 -6.99
CA ASP A 64 -8.47 -9.76 -6.77
C ASP A 64 -9.51 -10.39 -5.80
N ASP A 65 -9.08 -11.10 -4.75
CA ASP A 65 -9.97 -11.72 -3.74
C ASP A 65 -10.16 -10.93 -2.43
N ASN A 66 -9.53 -9.76 -2.33
CA ASN A 66 -9.50 -8.87 -1.17
C ASN A 66 -8.76 -9.45 0.04
N GLN A 67 -7.82 -10.37 -0.19
CA GLN A 67 -6.90 -10.90 0.81
C GLN A 67 -5.51 -11.00 0.18
N LEU A 68 -4.47 -10.81 0.99
CA LEU A 68 -3.10 -11.11 0.58
C LEU A 68 -2.72 -12.48 1.12
N SER A 69 -2.57 -13.44 0.22
CA SER A 69 -1.99 -14.74 0.56
C SER A 69 -0.48 -14.65 0.79
N GLU A 70 0.10 -15.66 1.43
CA GLU A 70 1.56 -15.77 1.61
C GLU A 70 2.30 -15.78 0.26
N ASP A 71 1.70 -16.40 -0.77
CA ASP A 71 2.27 -16.44 -2.12
C ASP A 71 2.27 -15.05 -2.80
N GLU A 72 1.24 -14.23 -2.58
CA GLU A 72 1.20 -12.83 -3.04
C GLU A 72 2.18 -11.97 -2.26
N TRP A 73 2.22 -12.15 -0.93
CA TRP A 73 3.15 -11.45 -0.06
C TRP A 73 4.62 -11.69 -0.40
N SER A 74 5.00 -12.95 -0.63
CA SER A 74 6.39 -13.35 -0.88
C SER A 74 6.98 -12.73 -2.15
N GLN A 75 6.15 -12.20 -3.05
CA GLN A 75 6.59 -11.44 -4.22
C GLN A 75 7.17 -10.07 -3.85
N HIS A 76 6.99 -9.63 -2.60
CA HIS A 76 7.36 -8.33 -2.06
C HIS A 76 8.25 -8.45 -0.79
N ASP A 77 8.88 -9.61 -0.56
CA ASP A 77 9.74 -9.90 0.59
C ASP A 77 10.93 -8.92 0.73
N GLU A 78 11.31 -8.21 -0.34
CA GLU A 78 12.37 -7.20 -0.31
C GLU A 78 12.13 -6.06 0.69
N TYR A 79 10.87 -5.80 1.06
CA TYR A 79 10.50 -4.71 1.96
C TYR A 79 10.64 -5.06 3.46
N ASN A 80 11.03 -6.30 3.79
CA ASN A 80 11.23 -6.78 5.18
C ASN A 80 10.00 -6.57 6.09
N LEU A 81 8.81 -6.68 5.52
CA LEU A 81 7.55 -6.68 6.26
C LEU A 81 7.29 -8.07 6.85
N ILE A 82 6.49 -8.18 7.92
CA ILE A 82 6.34 -9.42 8.69
C ILE A 82 4.91 -9.97 8.59
N TYR A 83 4.68 -10.82 7.58
CA TYR A 83 3.39 -11.46 7.29
C TYR A 83 2.73 -12.11 8.52
N GLU A 84 3.42 -13.07 9.16
CA GLU A 84 2.87 -13.86 10.27
C GLU A 84 2.46 -13.00 11.48
N SER A 85 3.06 -11.81 11.65
CA SER A 85 2.73 -10.93 12.77
C SER A 85 1.54 -10.02 12.50
N TRP A 86 1.15 -9.88 11.23
CA TRP A 86 0.06 -9.02 10.79
C TRP A 86 -1.25 -9.79 10.65
N ASP A 87 -1.19 -11.10 10.41
CA ASP A 87 -2.33 -12.03 10.46
C ASP A 87 -2.82 -12.15 11.91
N GLN A 88 -3.79 -11.31 12.28
CA GLN A 88 -4.26 -11.19 13.65
C GLN A 88 -5.32 -12.23 13.99
N ASP A 89 -6.15 -12.59 13.01
CA ASP A 89 -7.22 -13.56 13.20
C ASP A 89 -6.78 -15.02 12.97
N GLY A 90 -5.59 -15.21 12.38
CA GLY A 90 -4.93 -16.50 12.20
C GLY A 90 -5.54 -17.33 11.09
N ASP A 91 -6.17 -16.70 10.10
CA ASP A 91 -6.78 -17.38 8.96
C ASP A 91 -5.77 -17.77 7.87
N GLY A 92 -4.52 -17.31 8.00
CA GLY A 92 -3.42 -17.61 7.09
C GLY A 92 -3.35 -16.68 5.89
N GLN A 93 -4.10 -15.58 5.87
CA GLN A 93 -4.11 -14.51 4.87
C GLN A 93 -4.10 -13.15 5.59
N LEU A 94 -3.78 -12.07 4.86
CA LEU A 94 -3.95 -10.71 5.38
C LEU A 94 -5.17 -10.07 4.72
N SER A 95 -6.17 -9.73 5.52
CA SER A 95 -7.21 -8.80 5.09
C SER A 95 -6.63 -7.40 4.86
N GLU A 96 -7.35 -6.57 4.10
CA GLU A 96 -6.98 -5.16 3.88
C GLU A 96 -6.77 -4.40 5.20
N ASN A 97 -7.59 -4.69 6.22
CA ASN A 97 -7.44 -4.08 7.53
C ASN A 97 -6.15 -4.51 8.23
N GLU A 98 -5.81 -5.80 8.20
CA GLU A 98 -4.58 -6.34 8.81
C GLU A 98 -3.33 -5.81 8.12
N PHE A 99 -3.36 -5.72 6.79
CA PHE A 99 -2.32 -5.09 5.99
C PHE A 99 -2.11 -3.63 6.41
N HIS A 100 -3.18 -2.85 6.47
CA HIS A 100 -3.14 -1.43 6.85
C HIS A 100 -2.67 -1.22 8.30
N GLU A 101 -3.21 -1.97 9.26
CA GLU A 101 -2.79 -1.92 10.66
C GLU A 101 -1.34 -2.36 10.84
N GLY A 102 -0.93 -3.40 10.13
CA GLY A 102 0.43 -3.91 10.12
C GLY A 102 1.43 -2.89 9.61
N LEU A 103 1.15 -2.26 8.46
CA LEU A 103 1.95 -1.17 7.91
C LEU A 103 2.07 0.00 8.87
N TYR A 104 0.92 0.44 9.42
CA TYR A 104 0.90 1.53 10.38
C TYR A 104 1.79 1.23 11.59
N ARG A 105 1.64 0.05 12.21
CA ARG A 105 2.46 -0.36 13.38
C ARG A 105 3.93 -0.56 13.04
N HIS A 106 4.24 -0.96 11.81
CA HIS A 106 5.62 -1.14 11.37
C HIS A 106 6.35 0.21 11.24
N TYR A 107 5.64 1.24 10.77
CA TYR A 107 6.22 2.57 10.57
C TYR A 107 6.06 3.53 11.76
N ASP A 108 5.07 3.36 12.63
CA ASP A 108 4.96 4.03 13.95
C ASP A 108 5.99 3.42 14.92
N GLY A 109 7.27 3.56 14.58
CA GLY A 109 8.37 2.88 15.26
C GLY A 109 8.62 3.41 16.67
N ASN A 110 8.14 4.62 16.96
CA ASN A 110 8.18 5.20 18.30
C ASN A 110 6.89 4.98 19.11
N ASN A 111 5.87 4.36 18.49
CA ASN A 111 4.56 4.05 19.06
C ASN A 111 3.87 5.30 19.64
N SER A 112 3.98 6.42 18.94
CA SER A 112 3.40 7.71 19.32
C SER A 112 1.89 7.76 19.08
N GLY A 113 1.37 6.92 18.18
CA GLY A 113 -0.02 7.00 17.72
C GLY A 113 -0.20 7.87 16.48
N ASP A 114 0.89 8.42 15.93
CA ASP A 114 0.89 9.18 14.69
C ASP A 114 2.14 8.83 13.84
N ILE A 115 2.02 8.87 12.51
CA ILE A 115 3.16 8.76 11.59
C ILE A 115 3.77 10.13 11.37
N GLU A 116 4.96 10.33 11.91
CA GLU A 116 5.68 11.59 11.82
C GLU A 116 6.41 11.73 10.46
N GLU A 117 6.82 12.95 10.11
CA GLU A 117 7.55 13.21 8.84
C GLU A 117 8.72 12.24 8.58
N LYS A 118 9.47 11.88 9.63
CA LYS A 118 10.59 10.95 9.52
C LYS A 118 10.12 9.53 9.18
N GLU A 119 9.10 9.04 9.85
CA GLU A 119 8.53 7.71 9.66
C GLU A 119 7.85 7.61 8.29
N TRP A 120 7.13 8.66 7.89
CA TRP A 120 6.58 8.77 6.55
C TRP A 120 7.67 8.76 5.46
N SER A 121 8.76 9.47 5.68
CA SER A 121 9.91 9.46 4.76
C SER A 121 10.52 8.05 4.65
N GLU A 122 10.64 7.33 5.76
CA GLU A 122 11.09 5.93 5.78
C GLU A 122 10.14 5.02 4.98
N ALA A 123 8.82 5.16 5.18
CA ALA A 123 7.81 4.41 4.44
C ALA A 123 7.89 4.66 2.92
N LYS A 124 7.99 5.92 2.49
CA LYS A 124 8.18 6.26 1.07
C LYS A 124 9.48 5.69 0.50
N ASN A 125 10.59 5.86 1.24
CA ASN A 125 11.91 5.44 0.77
C ASN A 125 12.08 3.91 0.72
N ALA A 126 11.18 3.15 1.34
CA ALA A 126 11.15 1.70 1.23
C ALA A 126 10.70 1.22 -0.17
N GLY A 127 9.99 2.05 -0.94
CA GLY A 127 9.67 1.79 -2.34
C GLY A 127 8.46 0.88 -2.58
N TRP A 128 7.80 0.36 -1.54
CA TRP A 128 6.56 -0.42 -1.68
C TRP A 128 5.37 0.41 -2.16
N MET A 129 5.46 1.74 -2.03
CA MET A 129 4.47 2.69 -2.54
C MET A 129 4.66 3.03 -4.03
N ASP A 130 5.74 2.59 -4.67
CA ASP A 130 6.08 2.93 -6.06
C ASP A 130 5.44 1.95 -7.06
N ILE A 131 4.10 1.90 -7.07
CA ILE A 131 3.28 1.03 -7.92
C ILE A 131 2.87 1.69 -9.27
#